data_AF-A0A417CC43-F1
#
_entry.id   AF-A0A417CC43-F1
#
_cell.length_a   1.000
_cell.length_b   1.000
_cell.length_c   1.000
_cell.angle_alpha   90.00
_cell.angle_beta   90.00
_cell.angle_gamma   90.00
#
_symmetry.space_group_name_H-M   'P 1'
#
loop_
_entity.id
_entity.type
_entity.pdbx_description
1 polymer ?
#
loop_
_entity_poly.entity_id
_entity_poly.type
_entity_poly.pdbx_seq_one_letter_code
_entity_poly.pdbx_strand_id
1 'polypeptide(L)' 'MKYKIGQEIPIVINSIFKQGKLVDTTVIVRKIIGNIVFVQIPMEYDTYQNLYGTEDQLDNLIENKSRI' A
#
# COMPACT_ATOMS: atom_id res chain seq x y z
N MET A 1 -16.83 3.12 -3.76
CA MET A 1 -15.47 2.57 -3.94
C MET A 1 -14.56 3.69 -4.38
N LYS A 2 -13.56 4.00 -3.56
CA LYS A 2 -12.56 5.06 -3.79
C LYS A 2 -11.45 4.60 -4.74
N TYR A 3 -11.15 3.31 -4.76
CA TYR A 3 -10.04 2.72 -5.52
C TYR A 3 -10.48 1.85 -6.69
N LYS A 4 -9.59 1.67 -7.67
CA LYS A 4 -9.80 0.80 -8.85
C LYS A 4 -8.71 -0.28 -8.94
N ILE A 5 -9.07 -1.45 -9.46
CA ILE A 5 -8.09 -2.50 -9.76
C ILE A 5 -7.11 -2.00 -10.83
N GLY A 6 -5.82 -2.27 -10.63
CA GLY A 6 -4.70 -1.78 -11.44
C GLY A 6 -4.22 -0.38 -11.06
N GLN A 7 -4.88 0.30 -10.12
CA GLN A 7 -4.45 1.61 -9.66
C GLN A 7 -3.16 1.51 -8.86
N GLU A 8 -2.20 2.36 -9.19
CA GLU A 8 -0.99 2.58 -8.43
C GLU A 8 -1.21 3.67 -7.38
N ILE A 9 -0.85 3.38 -6.13
CA ILE A 9 -1.09 4.26 -5.00
C ILE A 9 0.23 4.43 -4.24
N PRO A 10 0.78 5.66 -4.18
CA PRO A 10 1.94 5.91 -3.34
C PRO A 10 1.53 5.90 -1.87
N ILE A 11 2.22 5.12 -1.06
CA ILE A 11 2.00 5.01 0.39
C ILE A 11 3.32 5.11 1.14
N VAL A 12 3.24 5.40 2.44
CA VAL A 12 4.38 5.30 3.35
C VAL A 12 4.18 4.07 4.23
N ILE A 13 5.13 3.13 4.18
CA ILE A 13 5.10 1.94 5.03
C ILE A 13 6.32 1.90 5.93
N ASN A 14 6.16 1.27 7.09
CA ASN A 14 7.29 0.90 7.91
C ASN A 14 7.98 -0.33 7.27
N SER A 15 9.18 -0.13 6.73
CA SER A 15 9.91 -1.21 6.09
C SER A 15 10.54 -2.13 7.13
N ILE A 16 10.10 -3.39 7.12
CA ILE A 16 10.74 -4.48 7.88
C ILE A 16 12.20 -4.72 7.45
N PHE A 17 12.59 -4.29 6.24
CA PHE A 17 13.95 -4.42 5.70
C PHE A 17 14.88 -3.27 6.10
N LYS A 18 14.34 -2.06 6.33
CA LYS A 18 15.12 -0.87 6.71
C LYS A 18 15.01 -0.53 8.20
N GLN A 19 14.87 -1.55 9.06
CA GLN A 19 14.89 -1.43 10.53
C GLN A 19 13.91 -0.37 11.09
N GLY A 20 12.63 -0.45 10.75
CA GLY A 20 11.65 0.43 11.37
C GLY A 20 11.50 1.80 10.69
N LYS A 21 12.26 2.06 9.61
CA LYS A 21 12.17 3.32 8.86
C LYS A 21 10.92 3.35 8.00
N LEU A 22 10.27 4.52 8.01
CA LEU A 22 9.22 4.86 7.05
C LEU A 22 9.86 5.00 5.67
N VAL A 23 9.29 4.30 4.69
CA VAL A 23 9.76 4.30 3.31
C VAL A 23 8.57 4.59 2.40
N ASP A 24 8.73 5.55 1.50
CA ASP A 24 7.83 5.77 0.39
C ASP A 24 7.90 4.60 -0.59
N THR A 25 6.75 4.02 -0.89
CA THR A 25 6.62 2.97 -1.92
C THR A 25 5.32 3.15 -2.69
N THR A 26 5.18 2.45 -3.80
CA THR A 26 3.95 2.42 -4.60
C THR A 26 3.34 1.04 -4.50
N VAL A 27 2.06 0.98 -4.18
CA VAL A 27 1.30 -0.27 -4.20
C VAL A 27 0.33 -0.33 -5.37
N ILE A 28 0.11 -1.53 -5.88
CA ILE A 28 -0.81 -1.79 -6.98
C ILE A 28 -2.05 -2.47 -6.43
N VAL A 29 -3.23 -1.89 -6.65
CA VAL A 29 -4.50 -2.53 -6.27
C VAL A 29 -4.74 -3.75 -7.17
N ARG A 30 -4.78 -4.94 -6.59
CA ARG A 30 -4.97 -6.19 -7.35
C ARG A 30 -6.39 -6.71 -7.31
N LYS A 31 -7.10 -6.51 -6.20
CA LYS A 31 -8.46 -7.00 -6.01
C LYS A 31 -9.19 -6.11 -5.03
N ILE A 32 -10.50 -5.99 -5.21
CA ILE A 32 -11.38 -5.31 -4.25
C ILE A 32 -12.58 -6.22 -3.99
N ILE A 33 -12.89 -6.47 -2.72
CA ILE A 33 -14.03 -7.30 -2.30
C ILE A 33 -14.79 -6.52 -1.23
N GLY A 34 -15.96 -5.98 -1.58
CA GLY A 34 -16.70 -5.11 -0.66
C GLY A 34 -15.89 -3.86 -0.28
N ASN A 35 -15.60 -3.68 1.00
CA ASN A 35 -14.75 -2.60 1.53
C ASN A 35 -13.27 -2.99 1.70
N ILE A 36 -12.89 -4.23 1.36
CA ILE A 36 -11.51 -4.73 1.48
C ILE A 36 -10.78 -4.52 0.17
N VAL A 37 -9.64 -3.84 0.24
CA VAL A 37 -8.71 -3.61 -0.86
C VAL A 37 -7.48 -4.51 -0.68
N PHE A 38 -7.17 -5.28 -1.71
CA PHE A 38 -5.95 -6.07 -1.79
C PHE A 38 -4.95 -5.31 -2.65
N VAL A 39 -3.78 -5.06 -2.08
CA VAL A 39 -2.70 -4.31 -2.73
C VAL A 39 -1.43 -5.13 -2.77
N GLN A 40 -0.59 -4.86 -3.75
CA GLN A 40 0.69 -5.53 -3.93
C GLN A 40 1.82 -4.50 -3.88
N ILE A 41 2.78 -4.70 -3.00
CA ILE A 41 4.01 -3.92 -2.92
C ILE A 41 5.07 -4.63 -3.78
N PRO A 42 5.64 -4.00 -4.81
CA PRO A 42 6.83 -4.50 -5.47
C PRO A 42 8.01 -4.39 -4.51
N MET A 43 8.75 -5.48 -4.35
CA MET A 43 9.95 -5.57 -3.54
C MET A 43 11.18 -5.74 -4.43
N GLU A 44 12.38 -5.74 -3.82
CA GLU A 44 13.62 -6.05 -4.52
C GLU A 44 13.60 -7.48 -5.12
N TYR A 45 14.43 -7.71 -6.14
CA TYR A 45 14.60 -9.01 -6.80
C TYR A 45 13.32 -9.58 -7.44
N ASP A 46 12.50 -8.71 -8.04
CA ASP A 46 11.22 -9.08 -8.70
C ASP A 46 10.24 -9.82 -7.77
N THR A 47 10.41 -9.66 -6.46
CA THR A 47 9.48 -10.21 -5.48
C THR A 47 8.34 -9.24 -5.21
N TYR A 48 7.26 -9.76 -4.65
CA TYR A 48 6.10 -8.96 -4.31
C TYR A 48 5.53 -9.37 -2.96
N GLN A 49 5.11 -8.37 -2.18
CA GLN A 49 4.37 -8.58 -0.95
C GLN A 49 2.90 -8.23 -1.16
N ASN A 50 2.01 -9.18 -0.88
CA ASN A 50 0.57 -8.95 -0.91
C ASN A 50 0.10 -8.47 0.46
N LEU A 51 -0.67 -7.39 0.49
CA LEU A 51 -1.34 -6.87 1.67
C LEU A 51 -2.83 -6.72 1.40
N TYR A 52 -3.62 -6.67 2.47
CA TYR A 52 -5.04 -6.36 2.39
C TYR A 52 -5.46 -5.53 3.60
N GLY A 53 -6.48 -4.71 3.40
CA GLY A 53 -7.04 -3.84 4.44
C GLY A 53 -8.30 -3.17 3.96
N THR A 54 -8.92 -2.36 4.79
CA THR A 54 -10.09 -1.55 4.37
C THR A 54 -9.64 -0.31 3.58
N GLU A 55 -10.57 0.32 2.85
CA GLU A 55 -10.30 1.61 2.19
C GLU A 55 -9.76 2.65 3.20
N ASP A 56 -10.31 2.71 4.43
CA ASP A 56 -9.86 3.65 5.47
C ASP A 56 -8.45 3.35 5.98
N GLN A 57 -8.07 2.08 6.11
CA GLN A 57 -6.70 1.71 6.49
C GLN A 57 -5.71 2.13 5.40
N LEU A 58 -6.09 1.98 4.13
CA LEU A 58 -5.27 2.42 3.01
C LEU A 58 -5.15 3.96 2.97
N ASP A 59 -6.24 4.69 3.23
CA ASP A 59 -6.24 6.16 3.33
C ASP A 59 -5.25 6.65 4.40
N ASN A 60 -5.23 6.01 5.57
CA ASN A 60 -4.30 6.36 6.65
C ASN A 60 -2.82 6.19 6.25
N LEU A 61 -2.51 5.21 5.40
CA LEU A 61 -1.15 4.99 4.89
C LEU A 61 -0.74 6.04 3.83
N ILE A 62 -1.71 6.60 3.11
CA ILE A 62 -1.50 7.70 2.16
C ILE A 62 -1.36 9.02 2.91
N GLU A 63 -2.22 9.31 3.89
CA GLU A 63 -2.21 10.59 4.62
C GLU A 63 -0.97 10.79 5.47
N ASN A 64 -0.38 9.71 6.00
CA ASN A 64 0.92 9.80 6.68
C ASN A 64 2.03 10.33 5.75
N LYS A 65 1.88 10.25 4.43
CA LYS A 65 2.76 10.91 3.46
C LYS A 65 2.66 12.43 3.49
N SER A 66 1.47 12.98 3.71
CA SER A 66 1.24 14.44 3.68
C SER A 66 1.67 15.16 4.96
N ARG A 67 1.97 14.42 6.03
CA ARG A 67 2.36 14.99 7.34
C ARG A 67 3.88 15.00 7.60
N ILE A 68 4.68 14.43 6.70
CA ILE A 68 6.15 14.39 6.74
C ILE A 68 6.69 15.38 5.71
#